data_AF-A0A7Z1N0M1-F1
#
_entry.id   AF-A0A7Z1N0M1-F1
#
_cell.length_a   1.000
_cell.length_b   1.000
_cell.length_c   1.000
_cell.angle_alpha   90.00
_cell.angle_beta   90.00
_cell.angle_gamma   90.00
#
_symmetry.space_group_name_H-M   'P 1'
#
loop_
_entity.id
_entity.type
_entity.pdbx_description
1 polymer ?
#
loop_
_entity_poly.entity_id
_entity_poly.type
_entity_poly.pdbx_seq_one_letter_code
_entity_poly.pdbx_strand_id
1 'polypeptide(L)' 'MRFDYSSLNGKIVEKFGSRYSFAHAMQLSERSISLKLNNKVGWKDREIFKSVNLLEIKESEIPIYFFNTEVQ' A
#
# COMPACT_ATOMS: atom_id res chain seq x y z
N MET A 1 7.98 -9.30 -12.13
CA MET A 1 8.50 -8.69 -10.90
C MET A 1 7.38 -8.67 -9.88
N ARG A 2 7.61 -9.17 -8.66
CA ARG A 2 6.66 -9.10 -7.55
C ARG A 2 7.26 -8.26 -6.45
N PHE A 3 6.41 -7.45 -5.82
CA PHE A 3 6.78 -6.60 -4.72
C PHE A 3 6.25 -7.18 -3.41
N ASP A 4 7.07 -7.20 -2.38
CA ASP A 4 6.66 -7.57 -1.04
C ASP A 4 5.99 -6.37 -0.37
N TYR A 5 4.67 -6.43 -0.25
CA TYR A 5 3.85 -5.43 0.43
C TYR A 5 3.56 -5.77 1.90
N SER A 6 4.28 -6.72 2.51
CA SER A 6 4.05 -7.11 3.91
C SER A 6 4.20 -5.93 4.87
N SER A 7 5.25 -5.12 4.71
CA SER A 7 5.47 -3.90 5.50
C SER A 7 4.37 -2.86 5.29
N LEU A 8 3.94 -2.66 4.04
CA LEU A 8 2.86 -1.72 3.71
C LEU A 8 1.54 -2.18 4.33
N ASN A 9 1.25 -3.47 4.24
CA ASN A 9 0.07 -4.06 4.83
C ASN A 9 0.08 -3.95 6.37
N GLY A 10 1.23 -4.19 7.00
CA GLY A 10 1.40 -3.98 8.44
C GLY A 10 1.07 -2.54 8.85
N LYS A 11 1.62 -1.55 8.13
CA LYS A 11 1.37 -0.13 8.40
C LYS A 11 -0.09 0.28 8.21
N ILE A 12 -0.76 -0.29 7.20
CA ILE A 12 -2.19 -0.09 6.97
C ILE A 12 -3.01 -0.56 8.18
N VAL A 13 -2.73 -1.77 8.68
CA VAL A 13 -3.46 -2.32 9.83
C VAL A 13 -3.13 -1.55 11.11
N GLU A 14 -1.87 -1.16 11.32
CA GLU A 14 -1.43 -0.35 12.46
C GLU A 14 -2.17 1.00 12.53
N LYS A 15 -2.31 1.70 11.39
CA LYS A 15 -2.89 3.05 11.37
C LYS A 15 -4.41 3.10 11.19
N PHE A 16 -4.97 2.23 10.35
CA PHE A 16 -6.39 2.26 10.00
C PHE A 16 -7.21 1.13 10.65
N GLY A 17 -6.56 0.19 11.34
CA GLY A 17 -7.18 -0.99 11.95
C GLY A 17 -7.58 -2.09 10.95
N SER A 18 -7.97 -1.72 9.72
CA SER A 18 -8.32 -2.67 8.67
C SER A 18 -8.04 -2.14 7.26
N ARG A 19 -7.91 -3.08 6.30
CA ARG A 19 -7.80 -2.75 4.87
C ARG A 19 -9.06 -2.06 4.33
N TYR A 20 -10.23 -2.37 4.88
CA TYR A 20 -11.50 -1.75 4.51
C TYR A 20 -11.51 -0.25 4.84
N SER A 21 -11.11 0.10 6.07
CA SER A 21 -11.01 1.50 6.51
C SER A 21 -10.03 2.30 5.65
N PHE A 22 -8.88 1.69 5.33
CA PHE A 22 -7.89 2.30 4.43
C PHE A 22 -8.42 2.46 3.00
N ALA A 23 -9.16 1.48 2.47
CA ALA A 23 -9.77 1.58 1.14
C ALA A 23 -10.73 2.79 1.04
N HIS A 24 -11.55 3.00 2.08
CA HIS A 24 -12.41 4.18 2.17
C HIS A 24 -11.64 5.49 2.17
N ALA A 25 -10.59 5.61 2.99
CA ALA A 25 -9.72 6.80 2.99
C ALA A 25 -9.03 7.03 1.63
N MET A 26 -8.65 5.95 0.96
CA MET A 26 -8.10 5.97 -0.38
C MET A 26 -9.12 6.33 -1.45
N GLN A 27 -10.43 6.31 -1.15
CA GLN A 27 -11.53 6.42 -2.11
C GLN A 27 -11.46 5.32 -3.18
N LEU A 28 -11.15 4.11 -2.74
CA LEU A 28 -11.04 2.90 -3.56
C LEU A 28 -11.92 1.80 -2.95
N SER A 29 -12.26 0.79 -3.76
CA SER A 29 -12.90 -0.41 -3.23
C SER A 29 -11.89 -1.26 -2.44
N GLU A 30 -12.36 -2.00 -1.44
CA GLU A 30 -11.54 -2.98 -0.72
C GLU A 30 -10.91 -4.00 -1.68
N ARG A 31 -11.68 -4.41 -2.71
CA ARG A 31 -11.18 -5.27 -3.79
C ARG A 31 -10.00 -4.65 -4.52
N SER A 32 -10.03 -3.35 -4.81
CA SER A 32 -8.93 -2.64 -5.45
C SER A 32 -7.67 -2.66 -4.59
N ILE A 33 -7.80 -2.42 -3.27
CA ILE A 33 -6.67 -2.51 -2.33
C ILE A 33 -6.13 -3.94 -2.28
N SER A 34 -7.01 -4.95 -2.18
CA SER A 34 -6.60 -6.36 -2.17
C SER A 34 -5.85 -6.75 -3.44
N LEU A 35 -6.34 -6.37 -4.63
CA LEU A 35 -5.64 -6.66 -5.89
C LEU A 35 -4.27 -5.99 -5.95
N LYS A 36 -4.11 -4.79 -5.39
CA LYS A 36 -2.83 -4.08 -5.33
C LYS A 36 -1.84 -4.77 -4.40
N LEU A 37 -2.25 -5.04 -3.16
CA LEU A 37 -1.41 -5.71 -2.16
C LEU A 37 -1.04 -7.15 -2.55
N ASN A 38 -1.81 -7.79 -3.44
CA ASN A 38 -1.52 -9.13 -3.96
C ASN A 38 -0.85 -9.11 -5.35
N ASN A 39 -0.24 -8.00 -5.76
CA ASN A 39 0.47 -7.84 -7.03
C ASN A 39 -0.38 -8.16 -8.29
N LYS A 40 -1.72 -8.13 -8.21
CA LYS A 40 -2.61 -8.35 -9.36
C LYS A 40 -2.82 -7.08 -10.19
N VAL A 41 -2.72 -5.92 -9.53
CA VAL A 41 -2.81 -4.60 -10.17
C VAL A 41 -1.73 -3.71 -9.58
N GLY A 42 -0.99 -2.98 -10.42
CA GLY A 42 0.02 -2.05 -9.94
C GLY A 42 -0.57 -0.85 -9.18
N TRP A 43 0.27 -0.22 -8.36
CA TRP A 43 -0.01 1.10 -7.81
C TRP A 43 0.27 2.18 -8.86
N LYS A 44 -0.59 3.18 -8.95
CA LYS A 44 -0.35 4.40 -9.73
C LYS A 44 0.36 5.41 -8.84
N ASP A 45 1.19 6.28 -9.40
CA ASP A 45 1.97 7.28 -8.65
C ASP A 45 1.09 8.10 -7.70
N ARG A 46 -0.07 8.57 -8.18
CA ARG A 46 -1.04 9.32 -7.34
C ARG A 46 -1.58 8.50 -6.16
N GLU A 47 -1.76 7.20 -6.33
CA GLU A 47 -2.20 6.32 -5.24
C GLU A 47 -1.06 6.07 -4.25
N ILE A 48 0.18 5.96 -4.70
CA ILE A 48 1.37 5.85 -3.83
C ILE A 48 1.46 7.10 -2.96
N PHE A 49 1.49 8.30 -3.55
CA PHE A 49 1.58 9.54 -2.78
C PHE A 49 0.42 9.74 -1.81
N LYS A 50 -0.82 9.42 -2.23
CA LYS A 50 -1.98 9.46 -1.33
C LYS A 50 -1.83 8.47 -0.17
N SER A 51 -1.36 7.25 -0.43
CA SER A 51 -1.14 6.24 0.60
C SER A 51 -0.06 6.67 1.58
N VAL A 52 1.05 7.22 1.08
CA VAL A 52 2.17 7.73 1.90
C VAL A 52 1.70 8.83 2.84
N ASN A 53 0.93 9.79 2.31
CA ASN A 53 0.34 10.86 3.12
C ASN A 53 -0.63 10.29 4.17
N LEU A 54 -1.57 9.44 3.76
CA LEU A 54 -2.55 8.83 4.66
C LEU A 54 -1.90 7.94 5.72
N LEU A 55 -0.77 7.29 5.41
CA LEU A 55 -0.04 6.40 6.31
C LEU A 55 1.04 7.12 7.13
N GLU A 56 1.23 8.44 6.91
CA GLU A 56 2.33 9.23 7.51
C GLU A 56 3.70 8.57 7.32
N ILE A 57 3.92 7.99 6.13
CA ILE A 57 5.20 7.42 5.73
C ILE A 57 6.10 8.56 5.27
N LYS A 58 7.39 8.53 5.63
CA LYS A 58 8.36 9.50 5.10
C LYS A 58 8.60 9.22 3.62
N GLU A 59 8.70 10.26 2.80
CA GLU A 59 8.91 10.10 1.35
C GLU A 59 10.18 9.30 1.03
N SER A 60 11.23 9.42 1.84
CA SER A 60 12.47 8.64 1.73
C SER A 60 12.28 7.13 1.91
N GLU A 61 11.18 6.71 2.55
CA GLU A 61 10.87 5.30 2.84
C GLU A 61 9.95 4.67 1.79
N ILE A 62 9.49 5.43 0.79
CA ILE A 62 8.65 4.91 -0.31
C ILE A 62 9.23 3.63 -0.94
N PRO A 63 10.55 3.54 -1.23
CA PRO A 63 11.15 2.32 -1.78
C PRO A 63 10.94 1.08 -0.93
N ILE A 64 10.97 1.23 0.39
CA ILE A 64 10.81 0.12 1.35
C ILE A 64 9.39 -0.44 1.31
N TYR A 65 8.38 0.41 1.10
CA TYR A 65 6.98 0.01 1.14
C TYR A 65 6.39 -0.38 -0.21
N PHE A 66 6.85 0.25 -1.30
CA PHE A 66 6.23 0.09 -2.62
C PHE A 66 7.12 -0.58 -3.67
N PHE A 67 8.43 -0.63 -3.42
CA PHE A 67 9.41 -1.12 -4.38
C PHE A 67 10.33 -2.20 -3.81
N ASN A 68 10.02 -2.75 -2.63
CA ASN A 68 10.70 -3.92 -2.09
C ASN A 68 10.37 -5.15 -2.93
N THR A 69 11.36 -5.77 -3.58
CA THR A 69 11.16 -6.95 -4.41
C THR A 69 11.20 -8.21 -3.59
N GLU A 70 10.31 -9.17 -3.86
CA GLU A 70 10.49 -10.53 -3.36
C GLU A 70 11.82 -11.08 -3.89
N VAL A 71 12.71 -11.51 -2.98
CA VAL A 71 13.89 -12.30 -3.35
C VAL A 71 13.40 -13.67 -3.80
N GLN A 72 13.75 -14.04 -5.03
CA GLN A 72 13.41 -15.32 -5.63
C GLN A 72 14.19 -16.47 -4.99
#